data_AF-A0A6B3FVU7-F1
#
_entry.id   AF-A0A6B3FVU7-F1
#
_cell.length_a   1.000
_cell.length_b   1.000
_cell.length_c   1.000
_cell.angle_alpha   90.00
_cell.angle_beta   90.00
_cell.angle_gamma   90.00
#
_symmetry.space_group_name_H-M   'P 1'
#
loop_
_entity.id
_entity.type
_entity.pdbx_description
1 polymer ?
#
loop_
_entity_poly.entity_id
_entity_poly.type
_entity_poly.pdbx_seq_one_letter_code
_entity_poly.pdbx_strand_id
1 'polypeptide(L)'
;VGQRVLLVCPKDFSNLPTASVVDVRKQRAVTRRQLTRLTRIEDIAADLPEGTTFDPACPSEELDAAVAAVPPAYAPECLAACELAFHCRAKSRAEGAVETLGRSVRGELGGLTTV
;
A
#
# COMPACT_ATOMS: atom_id res chain seq x y z
N VAL A 1 8.79 14.66 26.75
CA VAL A 1 10.13 14.02 26.67
C VAL A 1 10.52 13.77 25.21
N GLY A 2 11.79 13.95 24.82
CA GLY A 2 12.29 13.71 23.45
C GLY A 2 11.95 14.78 22.40
N GLN A 3 11.92 16.06 22.79
CA GLN A 3 11.64 17.19 21.89
C GLN A 3 12.89 17.96 21.45
N ARG A 4 14.00 17.75 22.16
CA ARG A 4 15.33 18.23 21.79
C ARG A 4 16.21 17.02 21.56
N VAL A 5 16.96 17.00 20.47
CA VAL A 5 17.92 15.94 20.11
C VAL A 5 19.28 16.57 19.89
N LEU A 6 20.34 15.79 20.09
CA LEU A 6 21.68 16.18 19.71
C LEU A 6 21.95 15.68 18.28
N LEU A 7 22.00 16.59 17.32
CA LEU A 7 22.42 16.29 15.96
C LEU A 7 23.95 16.29 15.93
N VAL A 8 24.55 15.14 15.68
CA VAL A 8 26.01 14.98 15.54
C VAL A 8 26.33 14.77 14.06
N CYS A 9 27.18 15.64 13.52
CA CYS A 9 27.63 15.60 12.13
C CYS A 9 29.15 15.74 12.06
N PRO A 10 29.79 15.32 10.95
CA PRO A 10 31.15 15.70 10.62
C PRO A 10 31.34 17.22 10.61
N LYS A 11 32.39 17.72 11.26
CA LYS A 11 32.78 19.14 11.19
C LYS A 11 33.48 19.37 9.85
N ASP A 12 32.95 20.27 9.02
CA ASP A 12 33.62 20.73 7.80
C ASP A 12 34.13 19.58 6.89
N PHE A 13 33.33 18.51 6.75
CA PHE A 13 33.67 17.28 6.01
C PHE A 13 34.90 16.51 6.52
N SER A 14 35.35 16.80 7.74
CA SER A 14 36.42 16.07 8.42
C SER A 14 35.90 14.86 9.20
N ASN A 15 36.79 13.99 9.65
CA ASN A 15 36.45 12.88 10.56
C ASN A 15 36.25 13.32 12.02
N LEU A 16 36.18 14.64 12.29
CA LEU A 16 35.94 15.17 13.63
C LEU A 16 34.43 15.39 13.84
N PRO A 17 33.84 14.92 14.95
CA PRO A 17 32.44 15.17 15.25
C PRO A 17 32.21 16.61 15.73
N THR A 18 31.10 17.20 15.30
CA THR A 18 30.52 18.41 15.91
C THR A 18 29.05 18.15 16.23
N ALA A 19 28.51 18.86 17.22
CA ALA A 19 27.16 18.60 17.71
C ALA A 19 26.35 19.89 17.93
N SER A 20 25.05 19.81 17.65
CA SER A 20 24.11 20.91 17.90
C SER A 20 22.80 20.38 18.48
N VAL A 21 22.22 21.13 19.42
CA VAL A 21 20.91 20.80 20.00
C VAL A 21 19.81 21.32 19.08
N VAL A 22 18.97 20.42 18.58
CA VAL A 22 17.90 20.73 17.63
C VAL A 22 16.54 20.44 18.26
N ASP A 23 15.59 21.38 18.13
CA ASP A 23 14.18 21.14 18.45
C ASP A 23 13.51 20.39 17.30
N VAL A 24 12.97 19.21 17.60
CA VAL A 24 12.34 18.31 16.61
C VAL A 24 10.82 18.26 16.72
N ARG A 25 10.18 19.17 17.47
CA ARG A 25 8.72 19.16 17.64
C ARG A 25 7.98 19.24 16.30
N LYS A 26 8.43 20.11 15.40
CA LYS A 26 7.80 20.31 14.09
C LYS A 26 7.91 19.04 13.22
N GLN A 27 9.10 18.48 13.14
CA GLN A 27 9.42 17.27 12.37
C GLN A 27 8.58 16.10 12.88
N ARG A 28 8.56 15.88 14.19
CA ARG A 28 7.72 14.85 14.82
C ARG A 28 6.22 15.06 14.55
N ALA A 29 5.74 16.29 14.61
CA ALA A 29 4.34 16.60 14.33
C ALA A 29 3.96 16.31 12.88
N VAL A 30 4.81 16.69 11.92
CA VAL A 30 4.61 16.40 10.49
C VAL A 30 4.64 14.90 10.23
N THR A 31 5.66 14.20 10.70
CA THR A 31 5.76 12.73 10.53
C THR A 31 4.58 12.03 11.15
N ARG A 32 4.18 12.41 12.37
CA ARG A 32 2.99 11.83 13.02
C ARG A 32 1.73 12.06 12.19
N ARG A 33 1.51 13.29 11.71
CA ARG A 33 0.35 13.60 10.86
C ARG A 33 0.36 12.79 9.57
N GLN A 34 1.52 12.57 8.95
CA GLN A 34 1.67 11.73 7.77
C GLN A 34 1.31 10.28 8.11
N LEU A 35 1.89 9.72 9.16
CA LEU A 35 1.62 8.34 9.59
C LEU A 35 0.15 8.11 9.94
N THR A 36 -0.50 9.07 10.63
CA THR A 36 -1.93 8.97 10.97
C THR A 36 -2.86 9.04 9.76
N ARG A 37 -2.39 9.56 8.61
CA ARG A 37 -3.17 9.62 7.36
C ARG A 37 -2.99 8.41 6.47
N LEU A 38 -1.97 7.59 6.71
CA LEU A 38 -1.81 6.34 6.00
C LEU A 38 -2.86 5.36 6.53
N THR A 39 -3.55 4.67 5.62
CA THR A 39 -4.37 3.51 6.00
C THR A 39 -3.48 2.53 6.72
N ARG A 40 -3.89 2.11 7.93
CA ARG A 40 -3.07 1.21 8.71
C ARG A 40 -3.14 -0.18 8.10
N ILE A 41 -2.03 -0.91 8.18
CA ILE A 41 -1.99 -2.31 7.72
C ILE A 41 -3.01 -3.15 8.49
N GLU A 42 -3.19 -2.86 9.79
CA GLU A 42 -4.18 -3.56 10.61
C GLU A 42 -5.62 -3.33 10.12
N ASP A 43 -5.93 -2.14 9.60
CA ASP A 43 -7.26 -1.85 9.06
C ASP A 43 -7.48 -2.63 7.75
N ILE A 44 -6.46 -2.71 6.89
CA ILE A 44 -6.51 -3.49 5.64
C ILE A 44 -6.63 -5.00 5.95
N ALA A 45 -5.88 -5.49 6.94
CA ALA A 45 -5.90 -6.90 7.32
C ALA A 45 -7.22 -7.31 7.98
N ALA A 46 -7.91 -6.38 8.65
CA ALA A 46 -9.22 -6.63 9.28
C ALA A 46 -10.34 -6.91 8.26
N ASP A 47 -10.15 -6.53 6.99
CA ASP A 47 -11.08 -6.86 5.91
C ASP A 47 -10.95 -8.33 5.44
N LEU A 48 -9.92 -9.05 5.90
CA LEU A 48 -9.69 -10.44 5.55
C LEU A 48 -10.24 -11.40 6.63
N PRO A 49 -10.65 -12.61 6.24
CA PRO A 49 -11.01 -13.66 7.21
C PRO A 49 -9.88 -13.91 8.22
N GLU A 50 -10.25 -14.20 9.47
CA GLU A 50 -9.27 -14.53 10.52
C GLU A 50 -8.40 -15.72 10.10
N GLY A 51 -7.08 -15.59 10.29
CA GLY A 51 -6.12 -16.63 9.92
C GLY A 51 -5.73 -16.66 8.43
N THR A 52 -6.23 -15.73 7.60
CA THR A 52 -5.80 -15.62 6.19
C THR A 52 -4.28 -15.44 6.09
N THR A 53 -3.64 -16.27 5.28
CA THR A 53 -2.21 -16.21 4.98
C THR A 53 -1.99 -16.32 3.48
N PHE A 54 -0.94 -15.67 2.99
CA PHE A 54 -0.47 -15.78 1.60
C PHE A 54 0.91 -16.43 1.52
N ASP A 55 1.25 -17.25 2.52
CA ASP A 55 2.52 -17.98 2.55
C ASP A 55 2.57 -19.02 1.42
N PRO A 56 3.49 -18.90 0.44
CA PRO A 56 3.60 -19.85 -0.67
C PRO A 56 3.95 -21.28 -0.23
N ALA A 57 4.34 -21.51 1.03
CA ALA A 57 4.54 -22.84 1.59
C ALA A 57 3.22 -23.54 2.00
N CYS A 58 2.10 -22.82 2.08
CA CYS A 58 0.79 -23.40 2.37
C CYS A 58 0.29 -24.29 1.21
N PRO A 59 -0.64 -25.23 1.49
CA PRO A 59 -1.35 -25.96 0.45
C PRO A 59 -2.02 -25.03 -0.56
N SER A 60 -2.04 -25.43 -1.83
CA SER A 60 -2.63 -24.61 -2.90
C SER A 60 -4.10 -24.25 -2.65
N GLU A 61 -4.88 -25.15 -2.06
CA GLU A 61 -6.29 -24.92 -1.74
C GLU A 61 -6.47 -23.78 -0.71
N GLU A 62 -5.57 -23.68 0.27
CA GLU A 62 -5.58 -22.59 1.25
C GLU A 62 -5.19 -21.26 0.61
N LEU A 63 -4.19 -21.27 -0.27
CA LEU A 63 -3.78 -20.08 -1.03
C LEU A 63 -4.87 -19.61 -1.99
N ASP A 64 -5.55 -20.53 -2.68
CA ASP A 64 -6.67 -20.21 -3.56
C ASP A 64 -7.82 -19.58 -2.77
N ALA A 65 -8.13 -20.10 -1.58
CA ALA A 65 -9.13 -19.52 -0.69
C ALA A 65 -8.73 -18.12 -0.20
N ALA A 66 -7.46 -17.93 0.18
CA ALA A 66 -6.93 -16.63 0.60
C ALA A 66 -6.99 -15.60 -0.53
N VAL A 67 -6.55 -15.96 -1.74
CA VAL A 67 -6.64 -15.09 -2.93
C VAL A 67 -8.11 -14.83 -3.29
N ALA A 68 -9.01 -15.80 -3.06
CA ALA A 68 -10.42 -15.61 -3.31
C ALA A 68 -11.10 -14.60 -2.38
N ALA A 69 -10.59 -14.43 -1.16
CA ALA A 69 -11.10 -13.47 -0.19
C ALA A 69 -10.77 -12.00 -0.52
N VAL A 70 -9.83 -11.74 -1.44
CA VAL A 70 -9.41 -10.39 -1.81
C VAL A 70 -10.21 -9.88 -3.02
N PRO A 71 -10.75 -8.65 -2.99
CA PRO A 71 -11.39 -8.04 -4.16
C PRO A 71 -10.44 -7.95 -5.36
N PRO A 72 -10.92 -8.20 -6.59
CA PRO A 72 -10.06 -8.21 -7.76
C PRO A 72 -9.64 -6.77 -8.17
N ALA A 73 -8.35 -6.48 -8.07
CA ALA A 73 -7.80 -5.17 -8.41
C ALA A 73 -7.14 -5.16 -9.81
N TYR A 74 -7.91 -5.49 -10.85
CA TYR A 74 -7.38 -5.53 -12.22
C TYR A 74 -7.37 -4.15 -12.90
N ALA A 75 -6.25 -3.84 -13.58
CA ALA A 75 -6.17 -2.80 -14.61
C ALA A 75 -5.47 -3.38 -15.86
N PRO A 76 -5.70 -2.82 -17.08
CA PRO A 76 -5.11 -3.37 -18.31
C PRO A 76 -3.58 -3.52 -18.29
N GLU A 77 -2.87 -2.60 -17.63
CA GLU A 77 -1.43 -2.64 -17.43
C GLU A 77 -0.94 -3.87 -16.65
N CYS A 78 -1.80 -4.52 -15.86
CA CYS A 78 -1.45 -5.72 -15.10
C CYS A 78 -1.01 -6.89 -16.00
N LEU A 79 -1.53 -6.98 -17.23
CA LEU A 79 -1.20 -8.09 -18.14
C LEU A 79 0.30 -8.19 -18.48
N ALA A 80 1.05 -7.10 -18.31
CA ALA A 80 2.49 -7.06 -18.58
C ALA A 80 3.36 -7.24 -17.31
N ALA A 81 2.77 -7.19 -16.11
CA ALA A 81 3.52 -7.00 -14.87
C ALA A 81 3.06 -7.87 -13.69
N CYS A 82 1.96 -8.62 -13.83
CA CYS A 82 1.37 -9.38 -12.72
C CYS A 82 0.94 -10.78 -13.17
N GLU A 83 1.45 -11.80 -12.49
CA GLU A 83 1.10 -13.20 -12.73
C GLU A 83 -0.38 -13.50 -12.45
N LEU A 84 -1.02 -12.74 -11.55
CA LEU A 84 -2.44 -12.88 -11.22
C LEU A 84 -3.37 -12.11 -12.17
N ALA A 85 -2.84 -11.46 -13.23
CA ALA A 85 -3.63 -10.56 -14.07
C ALA A 85 -4.85 -11.24 -14.70
N PHE A 86 -4.74 -12.50 -15.15
CA PHE A 86 -5.87 -13.24 -15.71
C PHE A 86 -6.94 -13.57 -14.66
N HIS A 87 -6.52 -13.93 -13.44
CA HIS A 87 -7.43 -14.20 -12.32
C HIS A 87 -8.26 -12.95 -11.98
N CYS A 88 -7.58 -11.84 -11.69
CA CYS A 88 -8.26 -10.59 -11.33
C CYS A 88 -9.11 -10.07 -12.50
N ARG A 89 -8.64 -10.18 -13.75
CA ARG A 89 -9.41 -9.76 -14.93
C ARG A 89 -10.73 -10.51 -15.06
N ALA A 90 -10.71 -11.83 -14.84
CA ALA A 90 -11.91 -12.66 -14.96
C ALA A 90 -12.97 -12.23 -13.92
N LYS A 91 -12.54 -12.05 -12.66
CA LYS A 91 -13.42 -11.61 -11.58
C LYS A 91 -13.91 -10.18 -11.75
N SER A 92 -13.03 -9.22 -12.03
CA SER A 92 -13.42 -7.82 -12.26
C SER A 92 -14.42 -7.68 -13.42
N ARG A 93 -14.32 -8.52 -14.45
CA ARG A 93 -15.31 -8.56 -15.53
C ARG A 93 -16.65 -9.14 -15.09
N ALA A 94 -16.64 -10.20 -14.27
CA ALA A 94 -17.87 -10.77 -13.72
C ALA A 94 -18.60 -9.77 -12.81
N GLU A 95 -17.87 -8.89 -12.13
CA GLU A 95 -18.39 -7.81 -11.30
C GLU A 95 -18.78 -6.55 -12.09
N GLY A 96 -18.54 -6.51 -13.41
CA GLY A 96 -18.78 -5.33 -14.24
C GLY A 96 -17.87 -4.15 -13.90
N ALA A 97 -16.73 -4.35 -13.25
CA ALA A 97 -15.87 -3.26 -12.79
C ALA A 97 -15.30 -2.43 -13.95
N VAL A 98 -15.48 -1.11 -13.88
CA VAL A 98 -15.05 -0.17 -14.94
C VAL A 98 -13.53 -0.10 -15.09
N GLU A 99 -12.77 -0.49 -14.07
CA GLU A 99 -11.31 -0.59 -14.11
C GLU A 99 -10.82 -1.48 -15.26
N THR A 100 -11.61 -2.49 -15.63
CA THR A 100 -11.30 -3.40 -16.76
C THR A 100 -11.24 -2.68 -18.11
N LEU A 101 -11.89 -1.52 -18.23
CA LEU A 101 -11.94 -0.70 -19.45
C LEU A 101 -10.70 0.20 -19.61
N GLY A 102 -9.89 0.33 -18.56
CA GLY A 102 -8.69 1.14 -18.55
C GLY A 102 -8.93 2.63 -18.26
N ARG A 103 -7.84 3.34 -17.99
CA ARG A 103 -7.87 4.71 -17.47
C ARG A 103 -8.58 5.71 -18.39
N SER A 104 -8.40 5.60 -19.71
CA SER A 104 -9.02 6.52 -20.68
C SER A 104 -10.53 6.49 -20.59
N VAL A 105 -11.12 5.29 -20.66
CA VAL A 105 -12.58 5.09 -20.64
C VAL A 105 -13.15 5.42 -19.26
N ARG A 106 -12.47 5.00 -18.18
CA ARG A 106 -12.91 5.31 -16.80
C ARG A 106 -13.03 6.82 -16.55
N GLY A 107 -12.16 7.64 -17.14
CA GLY A 107 -12.24 9.10 -17.01
C GLY A 107 -13.52 9.69 -17.63
N GLU A 108 -14.07 9.05 -18.66
CA GLU A 108 -15.29 9.48 -19.35
C GLU A 108 -16.57 9.02 -18.63
N LEU A 109 -16.50 7.93 -17.86
CA LEU A 109 -17.64 7.36 -17.12
C LEU A 109 -18.00 8.11 -15.82
N GLY A 110 -17.21 9.12 -15.45
CA GLY A 110 -17.48 9.95 -14.27
C GLY A 110 -17.43 9.14 -12.96
N GLY A 111 -18.54 9.15 -12.20
CA GLY A 111 -18.66 8.48 -10.90
C GLY A 111 -19.11 7.02 -10.97
N LEU A 112 -19.33 6.46 -12.16
CA LEU A 112 -19.74 5.07 -12.31
C LEU A 112 -18.59 4.13 -11.96
N THR A 113 -18.89 3.10 -11.17
CA THR A 113 -17.91 2.07 -10.77
C THR A 113 -18.18 0.72 -11.41
N THR A 114 -19.36 0.51 -12.00
CA THR A 114 -19.75 -0.74 -12.67
C THR A 114 -20.51 -0.48 -13.97
N VAL A 115 -20.48 -1.45 -14.90
CA VAL A 115 -21.23 -1.48 -16.17
C VAL A 115 -22.05 -2.75 -16.34
#